data_AF-A0A966KBX7-F1
#
_entry.id   AF-A0A966KBX7-F1
#
_cell.length_a   1.000
_cell.length_b   1.000
_cell.length_c   1.000
_cell.angle_alpha   90.00
_cell.angle_beta   90.00
_cell.angle_gamma   90.00
#
_symmetry.space_group_name_H-M   'P 1'
#
loop_
_entity.id
_entity.type
_entity.pdbx_description
1 polymer ?
#
loop_
_entity_poly.entity_id
_entity_poly.type
_entity_poly.pdbx_seq_one_letter_code
_entity_poly.pdbx_strand_id
1 'polypeptide(L)' 'MSATFDNLDDWLRHLEGAHPVGIDMGLERINRVKEALQLRIDATVFIVGGTNGKGSTCALLESILLAASYK' A
#
# COMPACT_ATOMS: atom_id res chain seq x y z
N MET A 1 -21.05 9.28 -9.08
CA MET A 1 -20.48 8.81 -10.36
C MET A 1 -19.25 7.99 -10.02
N SER A 2 -19.13 6.77 -10.55
CA SER A 2 -17.88 5.99 -10.44
C SER A 2 -16.91 6.57 -11.46
N ALA A 3 -15.77 7.09 -11.01
CA ALA A 3 -14.70 7.51 -11.90
C ALA A 3 -14.06 6.25 -12.51
N THR A 4 -14.00 6.20 -13.83
CA THR A 4 -13.22 5.20 -14.57
C THR A 4 -12.05 5.93 -15.21
N PHE A 5 -10.89 5.28 -15.27
CA PHE A 5 -9.64 5.87 -15.76
C PHE A 5 -9.13 5.02 -16.91
N ASP A 6 -8.72 5.67 -18.01
CA ASP A 6 -8.36 4.98 -19.25
C ASP A 6 -6.92 4.43 -19.24
N ASN A 7 -6.06 4.92 -18.34
CA ASN A 7 -4.68 4.47 -18.18
C ASN A 7 -4.13 4.75 -16.76
N LEU A 8 -2.91 4.27 -16.52
CA LEU A 8 -2.22 4.43 -15.24
C LEU A 8 -1.95 5.90 -14.89
N ASP A 9 -1.53 6.71 -15.86
CA ASP A 9 -1.18 8.11 -15.61
C ASP A 9 -2.40 8.93 -15.16
N ASP A 10 -3.57 8.68 -15.76
CA ASP A 10 -4.81 9.34 -15.37
C ASP A 10 -5.27 8.93 -13.97
N TRP A 11 -5.05 7.67 -13.58
CA TRP A 11 -5.31 7.21 -12.22
C TRP A 11 -4.34 7.84 -11.21
N LEU A 12 -3.05 7.93 -11.53
CA LEU A 12 -2.03 8.55 -10.68
C LEU A 12 -2.31 10.05 -10.47
N ARG A 13 -2.62 10.80 -11.53
CA ARG A 13 -3.01 12.23 -11.45
C ARG A 13 -4.20 12.44 -10.53
N HIS A 14 -5.18 11.55 -10.58
CA HIS A 14 -6.33 11.62 -9.67
C HIS A 14 -5.91 11.42 -8.21
N LEU A 15 -5.07 10.42 -7.91
CA LEU A 15 -4.58 10.16 -6.55
C LEU A 15 -3.76 11.31 -5.97
N GLU A 16 -2.90 11.93 -6.77
CA GLU A 16 -2.07 13.07 -6.37
C GLU A 16 -2.91 14.29 -5.95
N GLY A 17 -4.09 14.47 -6.56
CA GLY A 17 -5.03 15.54 -6.23
C GLY A 17 -6.12 15.16 -5.22
N ALA A 18 -6.24 13.87 -4.83
CA ALA A 18 -7.38 13.37 -4.06
C ALA A 18 -7.37 13.80 -2.58
N HIS A 19 -6.20 14.12 -2.01
CA HIS A 19 -6.07 14.54 -0.62
C HIS A 19 -5.54 15.98 -0.50
N PRO A 20 -6.33 16.93 0.04
CA PRO A 20 -5.97 18.35 0.06
C PRO A 20 -4.85 18.69 1.06
N VAL A 21 -4.39 17.73 1.86
CA VAL A 21 -3.34 17.89 2.86
C VAL A 21 -2.23 16.88 2.56
N GLY A 22 -0.97 17.31 2.50
CA GLY A 22 0.14 16.45 2.06
C GLY A 22 0.31 15.16 2.89
N ILE A 23 0.27 15.26 4.23
CA ILE A 23 0.37 14.10 5.13
C ILE A 23 -0.65 14.27 6.26
N ASP A 24 -1.56 13.30 6.40
CA ASP A 24 -2.48 13.15 7.53
C ASP A 24 -2.15 11.82 8.22
N MET A 25 -1.58 11.88 9.44
CA MET A 25 -1.03 10.72 10.14
C MET A 25 -2.06 9.93 10.98
N GLY A 26 -3.36 10.06 10.69
CA GLY A 26 -4.43 9.26 11.29
C GLY A 26 -4.73 7.96 10.54
N LEU A 27 -5.24 6.95 11.26
CA LEU A 27 -5.67 5.67 10.67
C LEU A 27 -7.20 5.56 10.50
N GLU A 28 -7.96 6.51 11.02
CA GLU A 28 -9.43 6.49 11.08
C GLU A 28 -10.06 6.44 9.69
N ARG A 29 -9.54 7.24 8.75
CA ARG A 29 -10.05 7.28 7.37
C ARG A 29 -9.79 5.97 6.64
N ILE A 30 -8.57 5.45 6.72
CA ILE A 30 -8.19 4.24 5.99
C ILE A 30 -8.81 2.97 6.62
N ASN A 31 -9.02 2.95 7.94
CA ASN A 31 -9.74 1.86 8.60
C ASN A 31 -11.20 1.78 8.14
N ARG A 32 -11.90 2.91 7.96
CA ARG A 32 -13.25 2.91 7.38
C ARG A 32 -13.29 2.31 5.97
N VAL A 33 -12.27 2.58 5.15
CA VAL A 33 -12.14 1.98 3.81
C VAL A 33 -11.90 0.47 3.90
N LYS A 34 -10.97 0.03 4.77
CA LYS A 34 -10.69 -1.39 5.02
C LYS A 34 -11.97 -2.15 5.42
N GLU A 35 -12.76 -1.59 6.32
CA GLU A 35 -14.04 -2.16 6.78
C GLU A 35 -15.07 -2.24 5.65
N ALA A 36 -15.25 -1.15 4.90
CA ALA A 36 -16.18 -1.10 3.78
C ALA A 36 -15.84 -2.10 2.67
N LEU A 37 -14.55 -2.32 2.41
CA LEU A 37 -14.06 -3.31 1.45
C LEU A 37 -14.00 -4.73 2.02
N GLN A 38 -14.25 -4.91 3.31
CA GLN A 38 -14.06 -6.17 4.03
C GLN A 38 -12.66 -6.77 3.79
N LEU A 39 -11.65 -5.90 3.68
CA LEU A 39 -10.31 -6.28 3.26
C LEU A 39 -9.64 -7.17 4.32
N ARG A 40 -9.32 -8.41 3.93
CA ARG A 40 -8.60 -9.40 4.71
C ARG A 40 -7.32 -9.78 3.98
N ILE A 41 -6.20 -9.76 4.70
CA ILE A 41 -4.91 -10.22 4.19
C ILE A 41 -4.70 -11.62 4.75
N ASP A 42 -4.82 -12.63 3.90
CA ASP A 42 -4.59 -14.04 4.26
C ASP A 42 -3.16 -14.44 3.91
N ALA A 43 -2.20 -13.78 4.58
CA ALA A 43 -0.78 -14.01 4.41
C ALA A 43 -0.02 -13.57 5.69
N THR A 44 1.20 -14.07 5.87
CA THR A 44 2.10 -13.54 6.91
C THR A 44 2.58 -12.14 6.53
N VAL A 45 2.36 -11.16 7.40
CA VAL A 45 2.69 -9.76 7.15
C VAL A 45 3.94 -9.33 7.93
N PHE A 46 4.95 -8.85 7.21
CA PHE A 46 6.12 -8.19 7.78
C PHE A 46 5.97 -6.66 7.61
N ILE A 47 6.00 -5.90 8.71
CA ILE A 47 5.96 -4.43 8.69
C ILE A 47 7.37 -3.90 8.99
N VAL A 48 8.01 -3.24 8.01
CA VAL A 48 9.37 -2.72 8.12
C VAL A 48 9.35 -1.19 8.28
N GLY A 49 9.51 -0.73 9.52
CA GLY A 49 9.70 0.70 9.84
C GLY A 49 11.18 1.10 9.90
N GLY A 50 11.47 2.40 9.78
CA GLY A 50 12.82 2.95 9.98
C GLY A 50 13.13 4.15 9.07
N THR A 51 14.19 4.89 9.40
CA THR A 51 14.61 6.07 8.62
C THR A 51 15.24 5.64 7.28
N ASN A 52 16.20 4.72 7.34
CA ASN A 52 16.95 4.21 6.18
C ASN A 52 16.80 2.69 6.06
N GLY A 53 17.08 2.13 4.87
CA GLY A 53 17.18 0.68 4.68
C GLY A 53 15.86 -0.10 4.51
N LYS A 54 14.70 0.56 4.59
CA LYS A 54 13.38 -0.10 4.42
C LYS A 54 13.29 -0.91 3.11
N GLY A 55 13.68 -0.28 1.99
CA GLY A 55 13.63 -0.93 0.67
C GLY A 55 14.58 -2.12 0.56
N SER A 56 15.84 -1.97 1.01
CA SER A 56 16.81 -3.06 0.96
C SER A 56 16.45 -4.22 1.88
N THR A 57 15.88 -3.95 3.05
CA THR A 57 15.40 -5.00 3.96
C THR A 57 14.23 -5.77 3.35
N CYS A 58 13.25 -5.08 2.76
CA CYS A 58 12.14 -5.75 2.07
C CYS A 58 12.64 -6.58 0.88
N ALA A 59 13.56 -6.06 0.06
CA ALA A 59 14.12 -6.78 -1.08
C ALA A 59 14.88 -8.05 -0.65
N LEU A 60 15.61 -7.99 0.48
CA LEU A 60 16.28 -9.16 1.04
C LEU A 60 15.28 -10.21 1.54
N LEU A 61 14.26 -9.79 2.29
CA LEU A 61 13.21 -10.69 2.77
C LEU A 61 12.48 -11.37 1.61
N GLU A 62 12.10 -10.60 0.60
CA GLU A 62 11.47 -11.10 -0.63
C GLU A 62 12.36 -12.13 -1.32
N SER A 63 13.65 -11.83 -1.51
CA SER A 63 14.59 -12.75 -2.16
C SER A 63 14.72 -14.09 -1.42
N ILE A 64 14.77 -14.06 -0.09
CA ILE A 64 14.85 -15.27 0.74
C ILE A 64 13.55 -16.08 0.63
N LEU A 65 12.39 -15.42 0.72
CA LEU A 65 11.09 -16.07 0.67
C LEU A 65 10.83 -16.68 -0.71
N LEU A 66 11.14 -15.97 -1.79
CA LEU A 66 11.05 -16.48 -3.16
C LEU A 66 11.99 -17.67 -3.38
N ALA A 67 13.23 -17.60 -2.88
CA ALA A 67 14.18 -18.73 -2.95
C ALA A 67 13.67 -19.95 -2.17
N ALA A 68 12.94 -19.72 -1.09
CA ALA A 68 12.27 -20.76 -0.31
C ALA A 68 10.88 -21.15 -0.88
N SER A 69 10.53 -20.71 -2.09
CA SER A 69 9.28 -21.02 -2.81
C SER A 69 7.99 -20.54 -2.11
N TYR A 70 8.08 -19.53 -1.25
CA TYR A 70 6.90 -18.81 -0.77
C TYR A 70 6.32 -17.93 -1.89
N LYS A 71 5.02 -17.66 -1.81
CA LYS A 71 4.26 -16.79 -2.72
C LYS A 71 3.66 -15.63 -1.96
#